data_AF-A0AAV1U110-F1
#
_entry.id   AF-A0AAV1U110-F1
#
_cell.length_a   1.000
_cell.length_b   1.000
_cell.length_c   1.000
_cell.angle_alpha   90.00
_cell.angle_beta   90.00
_cell.angle_gamma   90.00
#
_symmetry.space_group_name_H-M   'P 1'
#
loop_
_entity.id
_entity.type
_entity.pdbx_description
1 polymer ?
#
loop_
_entity_poly.entity_id
_entity_poly.type
_entity_poly.pdbx_seq_one_letter_code
_entity_poly.pdbx_strand_id
1 'polypeptide(L)'
;MFTENERVLSSSSMDESVLDEKTRIERYDSQSWESLKTNPLYEDLVEFKDVFPETVPCGLPKDKGIRHEVEIKPGSKYCVMKQWPLPRGQVLAIDKFFADRLAAGHVRE
;
A
#
# COMPACT_ATOMS: atom_id res chain seq x y z
N MET A 1 -39.88 -19.75 -13.78
CA MET A 1 -39.61 -18.45 -13.13
C MET A 1 -38.27 -18.60 -12.44
N PHE A 2 -37.19 -18.19 -13.10
CA PHE A 2 -35.84 -18.32 -12.58
C PHE A 2 -35.45 -16.99 -11.95
N THR A 3 -35.11 -17.03 -10.67
CA THR A 3 -34.61 -15.92 -9.86
C THR A 3 -33.25 -15.49 -10.37
N GLU A 4 -33.10 -14.23 -10.78
CA GLU A 4 -31.82 -13.66 -11.18
C GLU A 4 -31.00 -13.28 -9.96
N ASN A 5 -29.91 -14.01 -9.77
CA ASN A 5 -28.86 -13.75 -8.81
C ASN A 5 -27.95 -12.60 -9.29
N GLU A 6 -27.62 -11.73 -8.32
CA GLU A 6 -26.28 -11.17 -8.09
C GLU A 6 -25.54 -10.44 -9.24
N ARG A 7 -25.47 -9.12 -9.11
CA ARG A 7 -24.24 -8.37 -9.37
C ARG A 7 -24.01 -7.36 -8.26
N VAL A 8 -23.52 -7.84 -7.11
CA VAL A 8 -22.83 -6.96 -6.17
C VAL A 8 -21.48 -6.62 -6.82
N LEU A 9 -21.48 -5.64 -7.72
CA LEU A 9 -20.27 -4.96 -8.13
C LEU A 9 -19.81 -4.15 -6.91
N SER A 10 -19.08 -4.81 -6.00
CA SER A 10 -18.23 -4.16 -5.02
C SER A 10 -17.06 -3.53 -5.77
N SER A 11 -17.37 -2.48 -6.53
CA SER A 11 -16.41 -1.55 -7.07
C SER A 11 -15.83 -0.82 -5.87
N SER A 12 -14.55 -1.06 -5.57
CA SER A 12 -13.78 -0.28 -4.59
C SER A 12 -13.64 1.14 -5.13
N SER A 13 -14.72 1.88 -4.95
CA SER A 13 -14.79 3.33 -5.09
C SER A 13 -14.13 3.85 -3.82
N MET A 14 -13.12 4.71 -3.93
CA MET A 14 -12.64 5.46 -2.78
C MET A 14 -13.79 6.32 -2.27
N ASP A 15 -14.58 5.81 -1.32
CA ASP A 15 -15.52 6.61 -0.56
C ASP A 15 -14.71 7.59 0.30
N GLU A 16 -15.17 8.83 0.39
CA GLU A 16 -14.68 9.89 1.29
C GLU A 16 -14.73 9.47 2.79
N SER A 17 -15.19 8.26 3.09
CA SER A 17 -15.15 7.59 4.38
C SER A 17 -14.06 6.51 4.47
N VAL A 18 -12.96 6.64 3.71
CA VAL A 18 -11.64 6.21 4.20
C VAL A 18 -11.46 6.90 5.54
N LEU A 19 -11.97 6.27 6.60
CA LEU A 19 -11.96 6.65 8.02
C LEU A 19 -11.54 8.10 8.26
N ASP A 20 -12.47 8.96 8.73
CA ASP A 20 -12.15 10.31 9.23
C ASP A 20 -10.78 10.27 9.90
N GLU A 21 -9.88 11.19 9.55
CA GLU A 21 -8.44 11.09 9.85
C GLU A 21 -8.19 10.69 11.32
N LYS A 22 -9.05 11.14 12.23
CA LYS A 22 -9.07 10.73 13.64
C LYS A 22 -9.30 9.23 13.84
N THR A 23 -10.35 8.67 13.25
CA THR A 23 -10.65 7.22 13.32
C THR A 23 -9.57 6.35 12.67
N ARG A 24 -8.87 6.87 11.65
CA ARG A 24 -7.70 6.20 11.04
C ARG A 24 -6.51 6.17 12.00
N ILE A 25 -6.21 7.31 12.62
CA ILE A 25 -5.15 7.46 13.62
C ILE A 25 -5.46 6.58 14.84
N GLU A 26 -6.67 6.63 15.38
CA GLU A 26 -7.09 5.81 16.53
C GLU A 26 -6.94 4.31 16.26
N ARG A 27 -7.32 3.86 15.06
CA ARG A 27 -7.13 2.45 14.67
C ARG A 27 -5.65 2.09 14.60
N TYR A 28 -4.82 2.95 14.02
CA TYR A 28 -3.37 2.73 13.95
C TYR A 28 -2.75 2.69 15.36
N ASP A 29 -3.10 3.65 16.21
CA ASP A 29 -2.59 3.77 17.57
C ASP A 29 -2.99 2.57 18.44
N SER A 30 -4.20 2.04 18.27
CA SER A 30 -4.65 0.82 18.96
C SER A 30 -3.86 -0.44 18.59
N GLN A 31 -3.14 -0.41 17.46
CA GLN A 31 -2.28 -1.49 16.97
C GLN A 31 -0.79 -1.18 17.15
N SER A 32 -0.46 -0.09 17.85
CA SER A 32 0.92 0.33 18.07
C SER A 32 1.70 -0.62 19.00
N TRP A 33 3.03 -0.51 18.97
CA TRP A 33 3.93 -1.21 19.89
C TRP A 33 3.61 -0.93 21.37
N GLU A 34 3.05 0.24 21.67
CA GLU A 34 2.63 0.62 23.02
C GLU A 34 1.39 -0.18 23.47
N SER A 35 0.40 -0.33 22.59
CA SER A 35 -0.79 -1.15 22.86
C SER A 35 -0.44 -2.63 23.06
N LEU A 36 0.58 -3.12 22.36
CA LEU A 36 1.03 -4.50 22.43
C LEU A 36 1.72 -4.88 23.75
N LYS A 37 2.10 -3.93 24.61
CA LYS A 37 2.73 -4.20 25.92
C LYS A 37 1.88 -5.08 26.85
N THR A 38 0.57 -5.08 26.66
CA THR A 38 -0.37 -5.89 27.43
C THR A 38 -0.53 -7.32 26.89
N ASN A 39 0.02 -7.60 25.71
CA ASN A 39 -0.07 -8.91 25.07
C ASN A 39 0.83 -9.92 25.79
N PRO A 40 0.35 -11.14 26.13
CA PRO A 40 1.18 -12.18 26.73
C PRO A 40 2.39 -12.60 25.88
N LEU A 41 2.40 -12.31 24.57
CA LEU A 41 3.49 -12.58 23.64
C LEU A 41 4.39 -11.36 23.39
N TYR A 42 4.33 -10.30 24.22
CA TYR A 42 5.06 -9.07 23.96
C TYR A 42 6.57 -9.29 23.83
N GLU A 43 7.17 -10.13 24.67
CA GLU A 43 8.61 -10.44 24.62
C GLU A 43 9.00 -11.05 23.26
N ASP A 44 8.23 -12.02 22.78
CA ASP A 44 8.45 -12.63 21.47
C ASP A 44 8.28 -11.60 20.33
N LEU A 45 7.28 -10.72 20.43
CA LEU A 45 7.04 -9.69 19.42
C LEU A 45 8.19 -8.68 19.35
N VAL A 46 8.79 -8.33 20.49
CA VAL A 46 9.96 -7.44 20.54
C VAL A 46 11.19 -8.09 19.93
N GLU A 47 11.36 -9.41 20.07
CA GLU A 47 12.45 -10.16 19.43
C GLU A 47 12.38 -10.02 17.89
N PHE A 48 11.19 -10.05 17.30
CA PHE A 48 10.96 -9.93 15.85
C PHE A 48 10.69 -8.50 15.37
N LYS A 49 11.05 -7.47 16.16
CA LYS A 49 10.78 -6.07 15.79
C LYS A 49 11.42 -5.65 14.46
N ASP A 50 12.54 -6.26 14.09
CA ASP A 50 13.22 -6.04 12.81
C ASP A 50 12.45 -6.59 11.60
N VAL A 51 11.65 -7.64 11.81
CA VAL A 51 10.77 -8.25 10.79
C VAL A 51 9.55 -7.36 10.51
N PHE A 52 9.08 -6.62 11.52
CA PHE A 52 7.91 -5.75 11.44
C PHE A 52 8.30 -4.26 11.65
N PRO A 53 9.04 -3.66 10.70
CA PRO A 53 9.44 -2.27 10.83
C PRO A 53 8.21 -1.34 10.74
N GLU A 54 8.20 -0.29 11.56
CA GLU A 54 7.11 0.70 11.60
C GLU A 54 7.06 1.55 10.32
N THR A 55 8.20 1.72 9.66
CA THR A 55 8.33 2.44 8.40
C THR A 55 8.90 1.54 7.32
N VAL A 56 8.48 1.78 6.07
CA VAL A 56 9.03 1.05 4.92
C VAL A 56 10.52 1.39 4.80
N PRO A 57 11.44 0.41 4.82
CA PRO A 57 12.86 0.67 4.76
C PRO A 57 13.25 1.32 3.43
N CYS A 58 14.24 2.22 3.49
CA CYS A 58 14.87 2.78 2.29
C CYS A 58 15.73 1.71 1.62
N GLY A 59 15.59 1.57 0.31
CA GLY A 59 16.30 0.60 -0.51
C GLY A 59 15.46 -0.57 -0.97
N LEU A 60 16.00 -1.31 -1.93
CA LEU A 60 15.41 -2.57 -2.39
C LEU A 60 15.73 -3.68 -1.38
N PRO A 61 14.82 -4.64 -1.18
CA PRO A 61 15.13 -5.85 -0.43
C PRO A 61 16.38 -6.53 -0.99
N LYS A 62 17.15 -7.18 -0.11
CA LYS A 62 18.30 -7.98 -0.53
C LYS A 62 17.85 -9.02 -1.55
N ASP A 63 18.56 -9.12 -2.67
CA ASP A 63 18.28 -10.13 -3.68
C ASP A 63 18.43 -11.52 -3.07
N LYS A 64 17.35 -12.30 -3.09
CA LYS A 64 17.29 -13.69 -2.62
C LYS A 64 17.40 -14.69 -3.77
N GLY A 65 17.71 -14.23 -4.99
CA GLY A 65 17.75 -15.04 -6.20
C GLY A 65 16.38 -15.31 -6.82
N ILE A 66 15.31 -14.73 -6.26
CA ILE A 66 13.94 -14.80 -6.80
C ILE A 66 13.64 -13.43 -7.40
N ARG A 67 13.33 -13.39 -8.70
CA ARG A 67 12.94 -12.17 -9.40
C ARG A 67 11.51 -12.30 -9.91
N HIS A 68 10.77 -11.21 -9.85
CA HIS A 68 9.46 -11.14 -10.49
C HIS A 68 9.67 -10.92 -11.98
N GLU A 69 9.20 -11.86 -12.80
CA GLU A 69 9.20 -11.75 -14.25
C GLU A 69 7.77 -11.60 -14.74
N VAL A 70 7.53 -10.58 -15.57
CA VAL A 70 6.22 -10.34 -16.19
C VAL A 70 6.30 -10.86 -17.62
N GLU A 71 5.80 -12.07 -17.83
CA GLU A 71 5.67 -12.64 -19.18
C GLU A 71 4.59 -11.90 -19.97
N ILE A 72 4.99 -11.26 -21.06
CA ILE A 72 4.07 -10.60 -21.98
C ILE A 72 3.71 -11.60 -23.08
N LYS A 73 2.41 -11.84 -23.28
CA LYS A 73 1.94 -12.74 -24.34
C LYS A 73 2.46 -12.25 -25.72
N PRO A 74 2.98 -13.14 -26.58
CA PRO A 74 3.38 -12.78 -27.93
C PRO A 74 2.24 -12.10 -28.69
N GLY A 75 2.51 -10.94 -29.28
CA GLY A 75 1.52 -10.12 -29.98
C GLY A 75 0.74 -9.13 -29.11
N SER A 76 0.92 -9.14 -27.79
CA SER A 76 0.38 -8.09 -26.91
C SER A 76 1.15 -6.78 -27.08
N LYS A 77 0.39 -5.66 -27.16
CA LYS A 77 0.95 -4.31 -27.20
C LYS A 77 0.97 -3.73 -25.80
N TYR A 78 2.01 -2.95 -25.49
CA TYR A 78 2.03 -2.15 -24.27
C TYR A 78 0.87 -1.15 -24.28
N CYS A 79 0.16 -1.03 -23.16
CA CYS A 79 -0.92 -0.08 -23.02
C CYS A 79 -0.35 1.28 -22.60
N VAL A 80 -0.40 2.26 -23.50
CA VAL A 80 -0.11 3.66 -23.16
C VAL A 80 -1.42 4.36 -22.87
N MET A 81 -1.67 4.65 -21.60
CA MET A 81 -2.81 5.47 -21.18
C MET A 81 -2.34 6.89 -20.89
N LYS A 82 -3.08 7.88 -21.39
CA LYS A 82 -2.88 9.27 -20.95
C LYS A 82 -3.32 9.38 -19.50
N GLN A 83 -2.51 10.04 -18.68
CA GLN A 83 -2.89 10.35 -17.30
C GLN A 83 -4.13 11.27 -17.32
N TRP A 84 -5.11 10.97 -16.48
CA TRP A 84 -6.27 11.84 -16.29
C TRP A 84 -5.85 13.14 -15.61
N PRO A 85 -6.49 14.29 -15.95
CA PRO A 85 -6.20 15.54 -15.26
C PRO A 85 -6.60 15.41 -13.79
N LEU A 86 -5.63 15.63 -12.90
CA LEU A 86 -5.83 15.61 -11.46
C LEU A 86 -5.86 17.04 -10.89
N PRO A 87 -6.62 17.30 -9.81
CA PRO A 87 -6.57 18.56 -9.09
C PRO A 87 -5.15 18.88 -8.60
N ARG A 88 -4.78 20.17 -8.60
CA ARG A 88 -3.43 20.61 -8.22
C ARG A 88 -2.99 20.11 -6.84
N GLY A 89 -3.88 20.14 -5.85
CA GLY A 89 -3.58 19.63 -4.50
C GLY A 89 -3.23 18.14 -4.49
N GLN A 90 -3.92 17.34 -5.30
CA GLN A 90 -3.67 15.91 -5.42
C GLN A 90 -2.34 15.64 -6.15
N VAL A 91 -2.05 16.39 -7.21
CA VAL A 91 -0.78 16.30 -7.93
C VAL A 91 0.39 16.58 -6.98
N LEU A 92 0.32 17.64 -6.17
CA LEU A 92 1.37 17.97 -5.20
C LEU A 92 1.59 16.87 -4.16
N ALA A 93 0.51 16.25 -3.67
CA ALA A 93 0.61 15.15 -2.72
C ALA A 93 1.26 13.90 -3.35
N ILE A 94 0.90 13.59 -4.60
CA ILE A 94 1.48 12.48 -5.36
C ILE A 94 2.96 12.76 -5.66
N ASP A 95 3.31 13.96 -6.09
CA ASP A 95 4.68 14.35 -6.40
C ASP A 95 5.58 14.23 -5.15
N LYS A 96 5.10 14.70 -3.99
CA LYS A 96 5.81 14.54 -2.72
C LYS A 96 6.01 13.06 -2.38
N PHE A 97 4.96 12.24 -2.53
CA PHE A 97 5.05 10.81 -2.29
C PHE A 97 6.09 10.13 -3.20
N PHE A 98 6.11 10.45 -4.49
CA PHE A 98 7.07 9.88 -5.42
C PHE A 98 8.50 10.39 -5.19
N ALA A 99 8.68 11.64 -4.75
CA ALA A 99 9.99 12.17 -4.37
C ALA A 99 10.59 11.34 -3.21
N ASP A 100 9.80 11.02 -2.19
CA ASP A 100 10.24 10.17 -1.07
C ASP A 100 10.59 8.75 -1.55
N ARG A 101 9.80 8.19 -2.47
CA ARG A 101 10.05 6.84 -3.04
C ARG A 101 11.25 6.79 -3.98
N LEU A 102 11.51 7.86 -4.71
CA LEU A 102 12.71 8.03 -5.54
C LEU A 102 13.96 8.10 -4.65
N ALA A 103 13.92 8.91 -3.59
CA ALA A 103 15.00 9.00 -2.61
C ALA A 103 15.26 7.64 -1.90
N ALA A 104 14.19 6.88 -1.63
CA ALA A 104 14.29 5.53 -1.08
C ALA A 104 14.75 4.47 -2.10
N GLY A 105 14.91 4.80 -3.39
CA GLY A 105 15.31 3.87 -4.44
C GLY A 105 14.24 2.84 -4.83
N HIS A 106 12.99 3.07 -4.42
CA HIS A 106 11.84 2.22 -4.78
C HIS A 106 11.35 2.52 -6.21
N VAL A 107 11.49 3.77 -6.65
CA VAL A 107 11.15 4.24 -8.00
C VAL A 107 12.41 4.76 -8.68
N ARG A 108 12.44 4.72 -10.03
CA ARG A 108 13.54 5.20 -10.87
C ARG A 108 12.97 5.99 -12.05
N GLU A 109 13.75 6.94 -12.58
CA GLU A 109 13.46 7.66 -13.83
C GLU A 109 13.65 6.77 -15.07
#